data_AF-A0AAE9I742-F1
#
_entry.id   AF-A0AAE9I742-F1
#
_cell.length_a   1.000
_cell.length_b   1.000
_cell.length_c   1.000
_cell.angle_alpha   90.00
_cell.angle_beta   90.00
_cell.angle_gamma   90.00
#
_symmetry.space_group_name_H-M   'P 1'
#
loop_
_entity.id
_entity.type
_entity.pdbx_description
1 polymer ?
#
loop_
_entity_poly.entity_id
_entity_poly.type
_entity_poly.pdbx_seq_one_letter_code
_entity_poly.pdbx_strand_id
1 'polypeptide(L)'
;MFDRLRALVGGQRPTGTSTDMLPPEVQTVIASARVMEREGADENSPRILVQTARGSFWGHDAEQVRAWLAASWSELTEAQRGRAAAMLAARVGEAQRENTAASAAAMRGRSSWRDWKPLERL
;
A
#
# COMPACT_ATOMS: atom_id res chain seq x y z
N MET A 1 -26.87 19.35 16.82
CA MET A 1 -27.13 18.58 15.58
C MET A 1 -25.83 17.95 15.07
N PHE A 2 -25.10 17.20 15.91
CA PHE A 2 -23.88 16.48 15.50
C PHE A 2 -23.73 15.08 16.18
N ASP A 3 -24.63 14.69 17.09
CA ASP A 3 -24.57 13.40 17.80
C ASP A 3 -24.99 12.17 16.97
N ARG A 4 -25.37 12.34 15.70
CA ARG A 4 -25.89 11.25 14.85
C ARG A 4 -24.86 10.54 13.98
N LEU A 5 -23.60 10.96 13.97
CA LEU A 5 -22.56 10.29 13.19
C LEU A 5 -21.85 9.15 13.96
N ARG A 6 -22.04 9.04 15.28
CA ARG A 6 -21.38 8.02 16.11
C ARG A 6 -22.04 6.63 16.04
N ALA A 7 -23.22 6.53 15.42
CA ALA A 7 -24.01 5.30 15.36
C ALA A 7 -23.80 4.47 14.07
N LEU A 8 -23.04 4.97 13.09
CA LEU A 8 -22.79 4.24 11.83
C LEU A 8 -21.51 3.40 11.82
N VAL A 9 -20.66 3.54 12.84
CA VAL A 9 -19.54 2.62 13.08
C VAL A 9 -20.02 1.61 14.11
N GLY A 10 -20.88 0.69 13.64
CA GLY A 10 -21.31 -0.47 14.41
C GLY A 10 -20.09 -1.12 15.05
N GLY A 11 -20.12 -1.18 16.38
CA GLY A 11 -19.06 -1.75 17.19
C GLY A 11 -18.87 -3.23 16.83
N GLN A 12 -17.93 -3.50 15.93
CA GLN A 12 -17.36 -4.82 15.83
C GLN A 12 -16.39 -4.98 17.00
N ARG A 13 -16.88 -5.60 18.07
CA ARG A 13 -16.04 -6.08 19.17
C ARG A 13 -14.95 -6.96 18.53
N PRO A 14 -13.65 -6.69 18.73
CA PRO A 14 -12.62 -7.56 18.19
C PRO A 14 -12.76 -8.92 18.88
N THR A 15 -13.32 -9.90 18.16
CA THR A 15 -13.42 -11.30 18.57
C THR A 15 -12.10 -12.06 18.38
N GLY A 16 -11.02 -11.35 18.08
CA GLY A 16 -9.68 -11.93 18.06
C GLY A 16 -9.24 -12.21 19.49
N THR A 17 -8.93 -13.47 19.78
CA THR A 17 -8.10 -13.82 20.93
C THR A 17 -6.84 -12.94 20.90
N SER A 18 -6.39 -12.43 22.06
CA SER A 18 -5.19 -11.57 22.15
C SER A 18 -3.99 -12.16 21.40
N THR A 19 -3.91 -13.50 21.34
CA THR A 19 -2.93 -14.29 20.60
C THR A 19 -2.93 -14.06 19.07
N ASP A 20 -4.07 -13.67 18.48
CA ASP A 20 -4.21 -13.43 17.03
C ASP A 20 -3.91 -11.98 16.64
N MET A 21 -3.51 -11.13 17.60
CA MET A 21 -3.05 -9.78 17.28
C MET A 21 -1.75 -9.84 16.48
N LEU A 22 -1.65 -8.98 15.47
CA LEU A 22 -0.44 -8.87 14.67
C LEU A 22 0.67 -8.27 15.53
N PRO A 23 1.88 -8.85 15.59
CA PRO A 23 2.98 -8.25 16.33
C PRO A 23 3.24 -6.80 15.86
N PRO A 24 3.53 -5.85 16.78
CA PRO A 24 3.73 -4.45 16.42
C PRO A 24 4.81 -4.24 15.37
N GLU A 25 5.90 -5.00 15.42
CA GLU A 25 6.97 -4.95 14.43
C GLU A 25 6.45 -5.22 13.01
N VAL A 26 5.61 -6.24 12.83
CA VAL A 26 5.02 -6.58 11.53
C VAL A 26 4.16 -5.42 11.04
N GLN A 27 3.36 -4.82 11.93
CA GLN A 27 2.53 -3.66 11.59
C GLN A 27 3.40 -2.48 11.13
N THR A 28 4.49 -2.18 11.83
CA THR A 28 5.42 -1.11 11.47
C THR A 28 6.09 -1.35 10.13
N VAL A 29 6.54 -2.58 9.85
CA VAL A 29 7.17 -2.93 8.56
C VAL A 29 6.17 -2.79 7.42
N ILE A 30 4.92 -3.20 7.60
CA ILE A 30 3.88 -3.07 6.57
C ILE A 30 3.48 -1.60 6.38
N ALA A 31 3.29 -0.84 7.47
CA ALA A 31 2.91 0.57 7.39
C ALA A 31 3.98 1.43 6.70
N SER A 32 5.26 1.14 6.96
CA SER A 32 6.41 1.81 6.33
C SER A 32 6.72 1.32 4.91
N ALA A 33 5.96 0.35 4.39
CA ALA A 33 6.19 -0.18 3.06
C ALA A 33 6.05 0.92 2.01
N ARG A 34 7.03 0.98 1.11
CA ARG A 34 6.99 1.81 -0.09
C ARG A 34 6.38 1.01 -1.22
N VAL A 35 5.35 1.56 -1.84
CA VAL A 35 4.65 0.94 -2.95
C VAL A 35 5.01 1.71 -4.21
N MET A 36 5.46 0.99 -5.24
CA MET A 36 5.85 1.55 -6.52
C MET A 36 5.07 0.86 -7.63
N GLU A 37 4.44 1.65 -8.48
CA GLU A 37 3.86 1.16 -9.72
C GLU A 37 4.97 1.06 -10.77
N ARG A 38 5.02 -0.08 -11.46
CA ARG A 38 5.94 -0.32 -12.57
C ARG A 38 5.10 -0.66 -13.79
N GLU A 39 5.51 -0.12 -14.93
CA GLU A 39 4.93 -0.51 -16.22
C GLU A 39 5.10 -2.02 -16.40
N GLY A 40 4.00 -2.66 -16.81
CA GLY A 40 3.99 -4.07 -17.13
C GLY A 40 4.79 -4.39 -18.39
N ALA A 41 4.86 -5.67 -18.73
CA ALA A 41 5.27 -6.06 -20.07
C ALA A 41 4.22 -5.67 -21.14
N ASP A 42 2.98 -5.47 -20.71
CA ASP A 42 1.86 -5.00 -21.52
C ASP A 42 1.12 -3.86 -20.81
N GLU A 43 0.31 -3.14 -21.59
CA GLU A 43 -0.48 -1.96 -21.18
C GLU A 43 -1.54 -2.29 -20.10
N ASN A 44 -1.81 -3.58 -19.87
CA ASN A 44 -2.84 -4.07 -18.95
C ASN A 44 -2.31 -4.71 -17.66
N SER A 45 -0.99 -4.78 -17.45
CA SER A 45 -0.38 -5.45 -16.29
C SER A 45 0.48 -4.51 -15.44
N PRO A 46 -0.09 -3.46 -14.83
CA PRO A 46 0.68 -2.65 -13.88
C PRO A 46 1.22 -3.55 -12.77
N ARG A 47 2.54 -3.61 -12.65
CA ARG A 47 3.22 -4.44 -11.64
C ARG A 47 3.46 -3.60 -10.40
N ILE A 48 2.80 -3.97 -9.31
CA ILE A 48 3.01 -3.33 -8.01
C ILE A 48 4.25 -3.96 -7.38
N LEU A 49 5.30 -3.16 -7.20
CA LEU A 49 6.48 -3.54 -6.41
C LEU A 49 6.32 -2.97 -5.00
N VAL A 50 6.33 -3.85 -4.01
CA VAL A 50 6.33 -3.45 -2.59
C VAL A 50 7.74 -3.59 -2.06
N GLN A 51 8.27 -2.51 -1.48
CA GLN A 51 9.55 -2.48 -0.79
C GLN A 51 9.34 -2.26 0.70
N THR A 52 9.94 -3.10 1.52
CA THR A 52 9.87 -3.06 2.98
C THR A 52 11.27 -3.12 3.57
N ALA A 53 11.38 -2.92 4.89
CA ALA A 53 12.64 -3.13 5.61
C ALA A 53 13.16 -4.58 5.53
N ARG A 54 12.29 -5.56 5.22
CA ARG A 54 12.63 -6.98 5.10
C ARG A 54 12.80 -7.45 3.64
N GLY A 55 12.89 -6.52 2.70
CA GLY A 55 13.08 -6.82 1.29
C GLY A 55 11.92 -6.37 0.40
N SER A 56 11.96 -6.79 -0.86
CA SER A 56 10.98 -6.40 -1.88
C SER A 56 10.32 -7.61 -2.52
N PHE A 57 9.06 -7.46 -2.91
CA PHE A 57 8.28 -8.50 -3.57
C PHE A 57 7.21 -7.88 -4.46
N TRP A 58 6.65 -8.69 -5.36
CA TRP A 58 5.56 -8.25 -6.22
C TRP A 58 4.21 -8.39 -5.50
N GLY A 59 3.48 -7.28 -5.39
CA GLY A 59 2.20 -7.20 -4.69
C GLY A 59 0.97 -7.53 -5.54
N HIS A 60 1.13 -7.90 -6.80
CA HIS A 60 0.02 -8.22 -7.71
C HIS A 60 -0.46 -9.68 -7.60
N ASP A 61 0.32 -10.55 -6.95
CA ASP A 61 0.06 -11.98 -6.83
C ASP A 61 -0.09 -12.36 -5.36
N ALA A 62 -1.26 -12.89 -5.02
CA ALA A 62 -1.58 -13.33 -3.67
C ALA A 62 -0.67 -14.48 -3.19
N GLU A 63 -0.18 -15.33 -4.09
CA GLU A 63 0.76 -16.41 -3.75
C GLU A 63 2.11 -15.83 -3.37
N GLN A 64 2.62 -14.86 -4.12
CA GLN A 64 3.87 -14.17 -3.80
C GLN A 64 3.78 -13.40 -2.48
N VAL A 65 2.66 -12.74 -2.21
CA VAL A 65 2.42 -12.08 -0.91
C VAL A 65 2.46 -13.09 0.24
N ARG A 66 1.77 -14.23 0.09
CA ARG A 66 1.76 -15.29 1.12
C ARG A 66 3.15 -15.90 1.32
N ALA A 67 3.84 -16.20 0.24
CA ALA A 67 5.20 -16.75 0.28
C ALA A 67 6.18 -15.78 0.97
N TRP A 68 6.09 -14.49 0.64
CA TRP A 68 6.90 -13.47 1.29
C TRP A 68 6.59 -13.32 2.79
N LEU A 69 5.31 -13.33 3.18
CA LEU A 69 4.91 -13.28 4.59
C LEU A 69 5.45 -14.49 5.37
N ALA A 70 5.35 -15.69 4.80
CA ALA A 70 5.85 -16.92 5.42
C ALA A 70 7.39 -16.93 5.52
N ALA A 71 8.08 -16.42 4.51
CA ALA A 71 9.54 -16.33 4.51
C ALA A 71 10.07 -15.23 5.47
N SER A 72 9.36 -14.11 5.55
CA SER A 72 9.78 -12.95 6.36
C SER A 72 9.46 -13.12 7.84
N TRP A 73 8.37 -13.82 8.17
CA TRP A 73 7.94 -14.07 9.54
C TRP A 73 7.39 -15.49 9.70
N SER A 74 8.31 -16.45 9.79
CA SER A 74 7.99 -17.88 9.95
C SER A 74 7.22 -18.20 11.24
N GLU A 75 7.35 -17.35 12.24
CA GLU A 75 6.75 -17.46 13.57
C GLU A 75 5.29 -17.04 13.63
N LEU A 76 4.76 -16.39 12.58
CA LEU A 76 3.36 -15.98 12.56
C LEU A 76 2.43 -17.19 12.46
N THR A 77 1.28 -17.10 13.13
CA THR A 77 0.18 -18.03 12.91
C THR A 77 -0.50 -17.75 11.57
N GLU A 78 -1.31 -18.69 11.09
CA GLU A 78 -2.07 -18.48 9.84
C GLU A 78 -3.06 -17.30 9.96
N ALA A 79 -3.68 -17.14 11.12
CA ALA A 79 -4.57 -16.01 11.40
C ALA A 79 -3.82 -14.68 11.34
N GLN A 80 -2.61 -14.62 11.91
CA GLN A 80 -1.76 -13.43 11.85
C GLN A 80 -1.28 -13.17 10.40
N ARG A 81 -0.88 -14.19 9.65
CA ARG A 81 -0.54 -14.03 8.22
C ARG A 81 -1.71 -13.48 7.41
N GLY A 82 -2.94 -13.97 7.65
CA GLY A 82 -4.14 -13.44 7.00
C GLY A 82 -4.36 -11.95 7.31
N ARG A 83 -4.15 -11.53 8.56
CA ARG A 83 -4.24 -10.11 8.96
C ARG A 83 -3.13 -9.27 8.34
N ALA A 84 -1.89 -9.77 8.29
CA ALA A 84 -0.78 -9.09 7.64
C ALA A 84 -1.05 -8.88 6.15
N ALA A 85 -1.56 -9.90 5.46
CA ALA A 85 -1.95 -9.80 4.05
C ALA A 85 -3.05 -8.74 3.84
N ALA A 86 -4.06 -8.71 4.70
CA ALA A 86 -5.13 -7.70 4.64
C ALA A 86 -4.60 -6.28 4.89
N MET A 87 -3.72 -6.09 5.88
CA MET A 87 -3.09 -4.80 6.18
C MET A 87 -2.23 -4.33 5.00
N LEU A 88 -1.49 -5.24 4.38
CA LEU A 88 -0.67 -4.96 3.21
C LEU A 88 -1.53 -4.55 2.01
N ALA A 89 -2.64 -5.27 1.74
CA ALA A 89 -3.57 -4.92 0.67
C ALA A 89 -4.17 -3.51 0.87
N ALA A 90 -4.52 -3.17 2.12
CA ALA A 90 -5.00 -1.83 2.46
C ALA A 90 -3.93 -0.75 2.20
N ARG A 91 -2.68 -1.01 2.59
CA ARG A 91 -1.55 -0.10 2.35
C ARG A 91 -1.27 0.12 0.86
N VAL A 92 -1.36 -0.94 0.05
CA VAL A 92 -1.21 -0.86 -1.41
C VAL A 92 -2.33 0.01 -2.01
N GLY A 93 -3.59 -0.23 -1.64
CA GLY A 93 -4.71 0.57 -2.13
C GLY A 93 -4.64 2.04 -1.70
N GLU A 94 -4.12 2.32 -0.51
CA GLU A 94 -3.83 3.69 -0.07
C GLU A 94 -2.76 4.36 -0.95
N ALA A 95 -1.62 3.69 -1.17
CA ALA A 95 -0.55 4.23 -2.00
C ALA A 95 -0.99 4.52 -3.44
N GLN A 96 -1.83 3.66 -4.03
CA GLN A 96 -2.36 3.88 -5.37
C GLN A 96 -3.27 5.12 -5.45
N ARG A 97 -4.08 5.35 -4.41
CA ARG A 97 -4.91 6.56 -4.30
C ARG A 97 -4.04 7.82 -4.17
N GLU A 98 -2.98 7.75 -3.37
CA GLU A 98 -1.99 8.84 -3.23
C GLU A 98 -1.31 9.17 -4.56
N ASN A 99 -0.82 8.15 -5.28
CA ASN A 99 -0.21 8.31 -6.60
C ASN A 99 -1.16 8.92 -7.62
N THR A 100 -2.42 8.48 -7.64
CA THR A 100 -3.46 9.02 -8.52
C THR A 100 -3.73 10.49 -8.21
N ALA A 101 -3.87 10.84 -6.93
CA ALA A 101 -4.09 12.21 -6.49
C ALA A 101 -2.90 13.13 -6.82
N ALA A 102 -1.67 12.65 -6.60
CA ALA A 102 -0.44 13.37 -6.93
C ALA A 102 -0.31 13.61 -8.43
N SER A 103 -0.61 12.60 -9.25
CA SER A 103 -0.60 12.71 -10.72
C SER A 103 -1.63 13.73 -11.22
N ALA A 104 -2.84 13.71 -10.67
CA ALA A 104 -3.88 14.69 -10.99
C ALA A 104 -3.49 16.12 -10.57
N ALA A 105 -2.81 16.29 -9.44
CA ALA A 105 -2.28 17.59 -9.01
C ALA A 105 -1.16 18.09 -9.92
N ALA A 106 -0.23 17.21 -10.32
CA ALA A 106 0.87 17.55 -11.22
C ALA A 106 0.39 18.01 -12.61
N MET A 107 -0.71 17.44 -13.11
CA MET A 107 -1.34 17.85 -14.38
C MET A 107 -1.89 19.27 -14.36
N ARG A 108 -2.34 19.76 -13.19
CA ARG A 108 -2.94 21.11 -13.06
C ARG A 108 -1.92 22.26 -13.01
N GLY A 109 -0.64 21.96 -12.78
CA GLY A 109 0.42 22.96 -12.59
C GLY A 109 1.50 22.98 -13.67
N ARG A 110 1.35 22.22 -14.76
CA ARG A 110 2.40 22.11 -15.78
C ARG A 110 2.35 23.26 -16.80
N SER A 111 3.50 23.89 -16.99
CA SER A 111 3.85 24.50 -18.27
C SER A 111 3.87 23.41 -19.34
N SER A 112 3.17 23.68 -20.44
CA SER A 112 3.15 22.76 -21.58
C SER A 112 4.48 22.85 -22.33
N TRP A 113 4.78 21.86 -23.18
CA TRP A 113 5.89 21.98 -24.13
C TRP A 113 5.81 23.24 -25.00
N ARG A 114 4.60 23.81 -25.20
CA ARG A 114 4.43 25.08 -25.92
C ARG A 114 4.93 26.29 -25.12
N ASP A 115 5.03 26.17 -23.80
CA ASP A 115 5.50 27.23 -22.89
C ASP A 115 7.00 27.11 -22.60
N TRP A 116 7.68 26.10 -23.14
CA TRP A 116 9.11 25.91 -22.97
C TRP A 116 9.90 26.96 -23.77
N LYS A 117 10.85 27.63 -23.11
CA LYS A 117 11.82 28.52 -23.76
C LYS A 117 13.24 27.97 -23.57
N PRO A 118 14.10 28.05 -24.62
CA PRO A 118 15.48 27.62 -24.50
C PRO A 118 16.22 28.48 -23.47
N LEU A 119 17.14 27.85 -22.73
CA LEU A 119 18.01 28.55 -21.79
C LEU A 119 18.96 29.45 -22.60
N GLU A 120 18.90 30.76 -22.37
CA GLU A 120 19.83 31.70 -22.98
C GLU A 120 21.25 31.36 -22.49
N ARG A 121 22.20 31.22 -23.42
CA ARG A 121 23.59 30.91 -23.09
C ARG A 121 24.18 32.08 -22.29
N LEU A 122 24.74 31.77 -21.12
CA LEU A 122 25.58 32.67 -20.32
C LEU A 122 26.83 33.11 -21.10
#